data_AF-A0A1I2XCE4-F1
#
_entry.id   AF-A0A1I2XCE4-F1
#
_cell.length_a   1.000
_cell.length_b   1.000
_cell.length_c   1.000
_cell.angle_alpha   90.00
_cell.angle_beta   90.00
_cell.angle_gamma   90.00
#
_symmetry.space_group_name_H-M   'P 1'
#
loop_
_entity.id
_entity.type
_entity.pdbx_description
1 polymer ?
#
loop_
_entity_poly.entity_id
_entity_poly.type
_entity_poly.pdbx_seq_one_letter_code
_entity_poly.pdbx_strand_id
1 'polypeptide(L)'
;MKHVPKIAAFVTLALAVVLTAVIANTASSQSPDEVDVGARTCTTTSGGYCVVPHNLGVAPTHVGVTLQSPAGFVTVDRRTISSFRMRVLATNGTAYVGAVTFTYAAFQASASPTPTPTPTSPTPTTTPTPTPTPTPTTPTPTPTPPPTGFPDASTTGVQPGHTLTPSGCITASTNQVIEDRSFVDCDINVPQGVTGVVIRNVRFTFTSPTGVSTPIIVRSGGSATISYADIAGRDTTTGSTQFAIRGLDTAQVTIRNVDMSNCSDCVQGEHVKMYDSYIHDLANPAGAHVDGFQCNGDCSGTVIDHNTINMTGLPQTGNVALFSDFGTPHDATVNNNLLLGGGYNIYSGAGPNIHITNNRMARAQYGYVASYQAGNGNTCTGNVDHLTGVAINC
;
A
#
# COMPACT_ATOMS: atom_id res chain seq x y z
N MET A 1 68.73 -36.01 -29.50
CA MET A 1 68.97 -34.99 -30.55
C MET A 1 67.63 -34.29 -30.77
N LYS A 2 67.52 -33.00 -30.42
CA LYS A 2 67.32 -31.86 -31.37
C LYS A 2 66.06 -32.02 -32.23
N HIS A 3 65.11 -31.11 -32.40
CA HIS A 3 64.94 -29.68 -32.13
C HIS A 3 63.45 -29.38 -32.43
N VAL A 4 62.84 -28.47 -31.66
CA VAL A 4 61.67 -27.64 -32.03
C VAL A 4 62.19 -26.46 -32.91
N PRO A 5 61.46 -25.67 -33.75
CA PRO A 5 60.01 -25.34 -33.85
C PRO A 5 59.43 -25.23 -35.30
N LYS A 6 58.13 -24.88 -35.41
CA LYS A 6 57.59 -23.78 -36.27
C LYS A 6 56.09 -23.57 -35.91
N ILE A 7 55.77 -22.53 -35.15
CA ILE A 7 55.23 -21.21 -35.58
C ILE A 7 53.89 -21.32 -36.31
N ALA A 8 52.82 -20.92 -35.62
CA ALA A 8 51.66 -20.28 -36.23
C ALA A 8 51.04 -19.31 -35.22
N ALA A 9 51.27 -18.02 -35.46
CA ALA A 9 50.40 -16.94 -35.03
C ALA A 9 49.83 -16.31 -36.31
N PHE A 10 48.55 -15.97 -36.35
CA PHE A 10 47.99 -14.70 -36.86
C PHE A 10 46.44 -14.80 -36.90
N VAL A 11 45.81 -13.94 -36.09
CA VAL A 11 44.66 -13.06 -36.39
C VAL A 11 43.21 -13.59 -36.31
N THR A 12 42.54 -12.98 -35.31
CA THR A 12 41.13 -12.64 -35.11
C THR A 12 40.32 -12.22 -36.36
N LEU A 13 39.02 -12.55 -36.43
CA LEU A 13 37.88 -11.61 -36.33
C LEU A 13 36.51 -12.26 -36.61
N ALA A 14 35.52 -11.83 -35.83
CA ALA A 14 34.06 -11.81 -36.06
C ALA A 14 33.30 -13.14 -36.24
N LEU A 15 32.55 -13.53 -35.19
CA LEU A 15 31.37 -14.39 -35.32
C LEU A 15 30.11 -13.51 -35.19
N ALA A 16 29.46 -13.27 -36.34
CA ALA A 16 28.13 -12.69 -36.39
C ALA A 16 27.10 -13.78 -36.05
N VAL A 17 26.28 -13.54 -35.03
CA VAL A 17 25.11 -14.38 -34.72
C VAL A 17 23.91 -13.81 -35.46
N VAL A 18 23.43 -14.57 -36.44
CA VAL A 18 22.19 -14.33 -37.17
C VAL A 18 21.01 -14.70 -36.26
N LEU A 19 20.17 -13.73 -35.94
CA LEU A 19 18.91 -13.92 -35.23
C LEU A 19 17.80 -14.12 -36.26
N THR A 20 17.23 -15.32 -36.32
CA THR A 20 16.01 -15.60 -37.09
C THR A 20 14.76 -15.29 -36.27
N ALA A 21 13.87 -14.52 -36.88
CA ALA A 21 12.58 -14.11 -36.33
C ALA A 21 11.58 -15.27 -36.30
N VAL A 22 10.80 -15.35 -35.22
CA VAL A 22 9.50 -16.04 -35.18
C VAL A 22 8.46 -15.00 -34.73
N ILE A 23 7.42 -14.86 -35.56
CA ILE A 23 6.29 -13.94 -35.38
C ILE A 23 5.33 -14.55 -34.35
N ALA A 24 4.96 -13.79 -33.32
CA ALA A 24 3.78 -14.06 -32.50
C ALA A 24 3.12 -12.75 -32.05
N ASN A 25 1.87 -12.61 -32.49
CA ASN A 25 0.74 -11.83 -31.97
C ASN A 25 0.88 -10.33 -31.65
N THR A 26 0.05 -9.57 -32.35
CA THR A 26 -0.34 -8.19 -32.07
C THR A 26 -0.91 -8.05 -30.65
N ALA A 27 -0.09 -7.58 -29.72
CA ALA A 27 -0.52 -6.85 -28.54
C ALA A 27 -0.37 -5.35 -28.83
N SER A 28 -1.35 -4.55 -28.41
CA SER A 28 -1.36 -3.09 -28.54
C SER A 28 -0.07 -2.48 -28.00
N SER A 29 0.69 -1.80 -28.87
CA SER A 29 1.87 -1.03 -28.50
C SER A 29 1.46 0.21 -27.70
N GLN A 30 1.58 0.19 -26.38
CA GLN A 30 1.81 1.43 -25.64
C GLN A 30 3.30 1.77 -25.75
N SER A 31 3.59 2.98 -26.21
CA SER A 31 4.94 3.56 -26.25
C SER A 31 5.58 3.48 -24.85
N PRO A 32 6.88 3.17 -24.73
CA PRO A 32 7.59 3.34 -23.46
C PRO A 32 7.53 4.82 -23.06
N ASP A 33 7.35 5.11 -21.77
CA ASP A 33 7.54 6.45 -21.21
C ASP A 33 8.90 6.99 -21.69
N GLU A 34 8.95 8.18 -22.25
CA GLU A 34 10.22 8.75 -22.74
C GLU A 34 11.11 9.09 -21.54
N VAL A 35 12.31 8.49 -21.49
CA VAL A 35 13.23 8.57 -20.34
C VAL A 35 14.53 9.27 -20.74
N ASP A 36 14.92 10.33 -20.03
CA ASP A 36 16.28 10.89 -20.08
C ASP A 36 17.08 10.35 -18.88
N VAL A 37 18.13 9.57 -19.17
CA VAL A 37 19.01 8.98 -18.15
C VAL A 37 20.43 9.50 -18.29
N GLY A 38 21.11 9.70 -17.16
CA GLY A 38 22.49 10.17 -17.20
C GLY A 38 23.26 9.98 -15.90
N ALA A 39 24.60 9.97 -16.04
CA ALA A 39 25.53 10.15 -14.92
C ALA A 39 26.12 11.56 -15.00
N ARG A 40 26.15 12.28 -13.88
CA ARG A 40 26.58 13.68 -13.81
C ARG A 40 27.39 13.92 -12.54
N THR A 41 28.24 14.95 -12.62
CA THR A 41 28.82 15.61 -11.45
C THR A 41 28.35 17.06 -11.44
N CYS A 42 27.98 17.57 -10.28
CA CYS A 42 27.73 19.00 -10.11
C CYS A 42 28.18 19.51 -8.75
N THR A 43 28.40 20.83 -8.66
CA THR A 43 28.77 21.49 -7.41
C THR A 43 27.54 22.12 -6.79
N THR A 44 27.30 21.80 -5.53
CA THR A 44 26.16 22.30 -4.76
C THR A 44 26.42 23.71 -4.20
N THR A 45 25.38 24.53 -4.16
CA THR A 45 25.39 25.85 -3.50
C THR A 45 25.48 25.71 -1.96
N SER A 46 25.61 26.81 -1.23
CA SER A 46 25.58 26.82 0.24
C SER A 46 24.29 26.23 0.84
N GLY A 47 23.18 26.24 0.09
CA GLY A 47 21.91 25.61 0.47
C GLY A 47 21.80 24.12 0.11
N GLY A 48 22.84 23.55 -0.51
CA GLY A 48 22.89 22.16 -0.98
C GLY A 48 22.29 21.95 -2.36
N TYR A 49 21.97 23.01 -3.11
CA TYR A 49 21.25 22.89 -4.38
C TYR A 49 22.17 22.75 -5.58
N CYS A 50 21.75 21.93 -6.54
CA CYS A 50 22.35 21.78 -7.86
C CYS A 50 21.24 21.67 -8.92
N VAL A 51 21.43 22.30 -10.08
CA VAL A 51 20.50 22.23 -11.22
C VAL A 51 21.10 21.31 -12.28
N VAL A 52 20.32 20.33 -12.71
CA VAL A 52 20.72 19.26 -13.64
C VAL A 52 19.89 19.39 -14.91
N PRO A 53 20.53 19.58 -16.09
CA PRO A 53 19.81 19.65 -17.35
C PRO A 53 19.36 18.27 -17.82
N HIS A 54 18.19 18.22 -18.47
CA HIS A 54 17.65 17.02 -19.15
C HIS A 54 17.02 17.40 -20.49
N ASN A 55 16.80 16.42 -21.36
CA ASN A 55 16.40 16.66 -22.76
C ASN A 55 14.92 16.38 -23.09
N LEU A 56 14.08 16.10 -22.09
CA LEU A 56 12.65 15.76 -22.29
C LEU A 56 11.80 16.84 -22.99
N GLY A 57 12.23 18.11 -23.00
CA GLY A 57 11.44 19.21 -23.59
C GLY A 57 10.15 19.57 -22.84
N VAL A 58 9.78 18.80 -21.82
CA VAL A 58 8.72 19.08 -20.84
C VAL A 58 9.23 18.82 -19.42
N ALA A 59 8.53 19.36 -18.42
CA ALA A 59 8.90 19.11 -17.04
C ALA A 59 8.61 17.64 -16.67
N PRO A 60 9.59 16.88 -16.16
CA PRO A 60 9.39 15.47 -15.83
C PRO A 60 8.37 15.28 -14.71
N THR A 61 7.51 14.26 -14.84
CA THR A 61 6.55 13.85 -13.82
C THR A 61 7.23 13.08 -12.68
N HIS A 62 8.35 12.43 -12.95
CA HIS A 62 9.19 11.76 -11.95
C HIS A 62 10.68 11.95 -12.29
N VAL A 63 11.53 12.12 -11.26
CA VAL A 63 13.00 12.11 -11.40
C VAL A 63 13.59 11.26 -10.28
N GLY A 64 14.15 10.11 -10.62
CA GLY A 64 14.95 9.31 -9.69
C GLY A 64 16.40 9.79 -9.71
N VAL A 65 17.01 9.97 -8.54
CA VAL A 65 18.42 10.35 -8.40
C VAL A 65 19.09 9.43 -7.39
N THR A 66 20.23 8.85 -7.77
CA THR A 66 21.05 8.02 -6.89
C THR A 66 22.42 8.68 -6.70
N LEU A 67 22.72 9.09 -5.46
CA LEU A 67 24.02 9.65 -5.12
C LEU A 67 25.10 8.56 -5.15
N GLN A 68 26.22 8.83 -5.81
CA GLN A 68 27.39 7.96 -5.84
C GLN A 68 28.49 8.45 -4.89
N SER A 69 28.69 9.77 -4.81
CA SER A 69 29.62 10.40 -3.86
C SER A 69 29.31 11.88 -3.70
N PRO A 70 29.32 12.45 -2.48
CA PRO A 70 29.47 11.77 -1.18
C PRO A 70 28.23 10.93 -0.83
N ALA A 71 28.34 10.11 0.22
CA ALA A 71 27.16 9.53 0.86
C ALA A 71 26.30 10.64 1.51
N GLY A 72 25.00 10.58 1.31
CA GLY A 72 24.08 11.58 1.79
C GLY A 72 22.66 11.32 1.29
N PHE A 73 21.79 12.32 1.45
CA PHE A 73 20.41 12.28 0.99
C PHE A 73 20.23 13.26 -0.16
N VAL A 74 19.37 12.90 -1.11
CA VAL A 74 18.99 13.75 -2.22
C VAL A 74 17.48 13.90 -2.29
N THR A 75 17.03 15.13 -2.56
CA THR A 75 15.63 15.44 -2.87
C THR A 75 15.58 16.24 -4.17
N VAL A 76 14.51 16.10 -4.95
CA VAL A 76 14.27 16.90 -6.17
C VAL A 76 13.08 17.81 -5.89
N ASP A 77 13.31 19.12 -5.85
CA ASP A 77 12.33 20.09 -5.36
C ASP A 77 11.76 20.99 -6.47
N ARG A 78 12.40 21.03 -7.64
CA ARG A 78 11.89 21.78 -8.79
C ARG A 78 12.17 21.05 -10.09
N ARG A 79 11.20 21.04 -11.00
CA ARG A 79 11.30 20.43 -12.33
C ARG A 79 10.82 21.45 -13.35
N THR A 80 11.56 21.60 -14.44
CA THR A 80 11.29 22.54 -15.53
C THR A 80 11.42 21.79 -16.85
N ILE A 81 11.06 22.44 -17.95
CA ILE A 81 11.08 21.80 -19.28
C ILE A 81 12.46 21.30 -19.74
N SER A 82 13.54 21.81 -19.13
CA SER A 82 14.92 21.52 -19.55
C SER A 82 15.87 21.21 -18.40
N SER A 83 15.39 21.25 -17.15
CA SER A 83 16.22 20.96 -15.98
C SER A 83 15.39 20.60 -14.75
N PHE A 84 15.99 19.86 -13.82
CA PHE A 84 15.48 19.72 -12.46
C PHE A 84 16.51 20.24 -11.45
N ARG A 85 16.03 20.71 -10.30
CA ARG A 85 16.87 21.10 -9.17
C ARG A 85 16.81 20.02 -8.11
N MET A 86 17.99 19.56 -7.70
CA MET A 86 18.16 18.66 -6.58
C MET A 86 18.78 19.39 -5.40
N ARG A 87 18.42 18.98 -4.18
CA ARG A 87 19.06 19.38 -2.94
C ARG A 87 19.73 18.18 -2.30
N VAL A 88 21.00 18.34 -1.96
CA VAL A 88 21.85 17.32 -1.34
C VAL A 88 22.11 17.68 0.11
N LEU A 89 21.85 16.72 0.99
CA LEU A 89 22.13 16.82 2.42
C LEU A 89 23.19 15.78 2.79
N ALA A 90 24.10 16.17 3.69
CA ALA A 90 25.00 15.22 4.33
C ALA A 90 24.21 14.29 5.28
N THR A 91 24.85 13.21 5.74
CA THR A 91 24.20 12.21 6.63
C THR A 91 23.75 12.78 7.98
N ASN A 92 24.28 13.92 8.39
CA ASN A 92 23.86 14.68 9.57
C ASN A 92 22.68 15.65 9.30
N GLY A 93 22.11 15.62 8.10
CA GLY A 93 20.98 16.46 7.69
C GLY A 93 21.32 17.88 7.27
N THR A 94 22.58 18.32 7.35
CA THR A 94 22.98 19.67 6.90
C THR A 94 23.12 19.73 5.38
N ALA A 95 22.95 20.92 4.80
CA ALA A 95 23.22 21.13 3.38
C ALA A 95 24.66 20.71 3.05
N TYR A 96 24.82 19.81 2.09
CA TYR A 96 26.16 19.45 1.61
C TYR A 96 26.64 20.53 0.64
N VAL A 97 27.87 21.01 0.81
CA VAL A 97 28.49 22.03 -0.04
C VAL A 97 29.74 21.45 -0.65
N GLY A 98 29.73 21.24 -1.97
CA GLY A 98 30.84 20.63 -2.69
C GLY A 98 30.40 19.90 -3.95
N ALA A 99 31.37 19.23 -4.59
CA ALA A 99 31.12 18.38 -5.75
C ALA A 99 30.36 17.11 -5.34
N VAL A 100 29.38 16.74 -6.15
CA VAL A 100 28.53 15.55 -5.98
C VAL A 100 28.46 14.82 -7.31
N THR A 101 28.67 13.51 -7.29
CA THR A 101 28.49 12.60 -8.45
C THR A 101 27.27 11.72 -8.22
N PHE A 102 26.44 11.57 -9.24
CA PHE A 102 25.17 10.85 -9.15
C PHE A 102 24.72 10.32 -10.51
N THR A 103 23.79 9.37 -10.50
CA THR A 103 22.99 8.97 -11.66
C THR A 103 21.56 9.47 -11.52
N TYR A 104 20.90 9.73 -12.64
CA TYR A 104 19.49 10.09 -12.65
C TYR A 104 18.71 9.43 -13.80
N ALA A 105 17.40 9.32 -13.60
CA ALA A 105 16.42 8.97 -14.62
C ALA A 105 15.20 9.91 -14.49
N ALA A 106 14.90 10.66 -15.54
CA ALA A 106 13.76 11.57 -15.61
C ALA A 106 12.70 11.01 -16.57
N PHE A 107 11.44 11.01 -16.13
CA PHE A 107 10.31 10.39 -16.83
C PHE A 107 9.24 11.43 -17.15
N GLN A 108 8.62 11.31 -18.32
CA GLN A 108 7.41 12.05 -18.69
C GLN A 108 6.20 11.11 -18.64
N ALA A 109 5.06 11.60 -18.15
CA ALA A 109 3.81 10.83 -18.23
C ALA A 109 3.35 10.70 -19.68
N SER A 110 3.07 9.46 -20.09
CA SER A 110 2.41 9.17 -21.36
C SER A 110 1.05 9.89 -21.41
N ALA A 111 0.82 10.65 -22.49
CA ALA A 111 -0.46 11.30 -22.71
C ALA A 111 -1.53 10.22 -22.93
N SER A 112 -2.38 10.01 -21.91
CA SER A 112 -3.55 9.16 -22.04
C SER A 112 -4.46 9.71 -23.15
N PRO A 113 -4.89 8.90 -24.14
CA PRO A 113 -5.71 9.39 -25.23
C PRO A 113 -7.07 9.85 -24.70
N THR A 114 -7.44 11.09 -25.04
CA THR A 114 -8.75 11.67 -24.75
C THR A 114 -9.86 10.78 -25.32
N PRO A 115 -10.89 10.37 -24.55
CA PRO A 115 -11.98 9.58 -25.09
C PRO A 115 -12.72 10.38 -26.17
N THR A 116 -12.81 9.81 -27.37
CA THR A 116 -13.53 10.40 -28.50
C THR A 116 -15.04 10.19 -28.28
N PRO A 117 -15.91 11.22 -28.41
CA PRO A 117 -17.34 11.04 -28.23
C PRO A 117 -17.90 10.08 -29.28
N THR A 118 -18.58 9.03 -28.83
CA THR A 118 -19.17 8.00 -29.69
C THR A 118 -20.46 8.54 -30.34
N PRO A 119 -20.62 8.50 -31.68
CA PRO A 119 -21.85 8.89 -32.33
C PRO A 119 -22.95 7.85 -32.10
N THR A 120 -24.16 8.32 -31.77
CA THR A 120 -25.37 7.51 -31.64
C THR A 120 -25.85 7.03 -33.02
N SER A 121 -26.00 5.71 -33.15
CA SER A 121 -26.53 5.02 -34.35
C SER A 121 -27.93 4.45 -34.06
N PRO A 122 -28.86 4.41 -35.05
CA PRO A 122 -30.25 4.07 -34.78
C PRO A 122 -30.47 2.59 -34.52
N THR A 123 -31.47 2.34 -33.67
CA THR A 123 -31.94 1.05 -33.17
C THR A 123 -32.38 0.11 -34.30
N PRO A 124 -31.84 -1.12 -34.42
CA PRO A 124 -32.44 -2.16 -35.22
C PRO A 124 -33.59 -2.84 -34.46
N THR A 125 -34.70 -3.02 -35.16
CA THR A 125 -35.86 -3.82 -34.73
C THR A 125 -35.48 -5.28 -34.45
N THR A 126 -35.96 -5.78 -33.31
CA THR A 126 -35.71 -7.11 -32.76
C THR A 126 -36.44 -8.22 -33.51
N THR A 127 -35.69 -9.20 -34.02
CA THR A 127 -36.20 -10.56 -34.30
C THR A 127 -36.09 -11.38 -33.01
N PRO A 128 -37.12 -12.17 -32.61
CA PRO A 128 -37.07 -12.93 -31.36
C PRO A 128 -36.11 -14.11 -31.46
N THR A 129 -35.07 -14.09 -30.63
CA THR A 129 -34.14 -15.20 -30.40
C THR A 129 -34.70 -16.12 -29.31
N PRO A 130 -34.60 -17.46 -29.42
CA PRO A 130 -35.14 -18.38 -28.42
C PRO A 130 -34.52 -18.17 -27.03
N THR A 131 -35.40 -18.16 -26.04
CA THR A 131 -35.11 -17.99 -24.61
C THR A 131 -34.13 -19.05 -24.12
N PRO A 132 -32.95 -18.68 -23.58
CA PRO A 132 -32.10 -19.64 -22.89
C PRO A 132 -32.76 -20.06 -21.56
N THR A 133 -32.77 -21.37 -21.34
CA THR A 133 -33.18 -22.03 -20.09
C THR A 133 -32.42 -21.43 -18.90
N PRO A 134 -33.09 -21.09 -17.78
CA PRO A 134 -32.43 -20.44 -16.65
C PRO A 134 -31.39 -21.38 -16.01
N THR A 135 -30.14 -20.96 -16.04
CA THR A 135 -29.10 -21.47 -15.15
C THR A 135 -29.50 -21.11 -13.71
N PRO A 136 -29.49 -22.04 -12.75
CA PRO A 136 -29.82 -21.74 -11.36
C PRO A 136 -28.88 -20.66 -10.82
N THR A 137 -29.44 -19.50 -10.52
CA THR A 137 -28.76 -18.41 -9.84
C THR A 137 -28.60 -18.76 -8.37
N THR A 138 -27.36 -18.85 -7.92
CA THR A 138 -27.01 -18.81 -6.50
C THR A 138 -27.61 -17.54 -5.90
N PRO A 139 -28.32 -17.60 -4.76
CA PRO A 139 -28.93 -16.42 -4.16
C PRO A 139 -27.84 -15.39 -3.85
N THR A 140 -27.96 -14.22 -4.46
CA THR A 140 -27.20 -13.03 -4.04
C THR A 140 -27.61 -12.73 -2.59
N PRO A 141 -26.67 -12.65 -1.64
CA PRO A 141 -27.01 -12.33 -0.26
C PRO A 141 -27.77 -11.01 -0.22
N THR A 142 -28.93 -11.03 0.44
CA THR A 142 -29.75 -9.84 0.70
C THR A 142 -28.87 -8.79 1.40
N PRO A 143 -28.89 -7.52 0.98
CA PRO A 143 -28.12 -6.48 1.66
C PRO A 143 -28.56 -6.41 3.12
N THR A 144 -27.62 -6.68 4.03
CA THR A 144 -27.80 -6.48 5.46
C THR A 144 -28.14 -5.00 5.68
N PRO A 145 -29.18 -4.66 6.48
CA PRO A 145 -29.48 -3.28 6.80
C PRO A 145 -28.23 -2.58 7.37
N PRO A 146 -28.02 -1.29 7.10
CA PRO A 146 -26.87 -0.57 7.62
C PRO A 146 -26.80 -0.72 9.14
N PRO A 147 -25.64 -1.09 9.71
CA PRO A 147 -25.51 -1.36 11.14
C PRO A 147 -26.03 -0.20 11.98
N THR A 148 -26.74 -0.51 13.06
CA THR A 148 -27.10 0.47 14.09
C THR A 148 -25.90 0.70 15.00
N GLY A 149 -24.84 1.35 14.51
CA GLY A 149 -23.61 1.59 15.27
C GLY A 149 -22.34 1.44 14.43
N PHE A 150 -21.20 1.56 15.09
CA PHE A 150 -19.90 1.19 14.49
C PHE A 150 -19.55 -0.25 14.87
N PRO A 151 -18.66 -0.94 14.13
CA PRO A 151 -18.31 -2.32 14.41
C PRO A 151 -17.76 -2.53 15.83
N ASP A 152 -18.16 -3.64 16.43
CA ASP A 152 -17.62 -4.18 17.67
C ASP A 152 -17.55 -5.71 17.60
N ALA A 153 -17.09 -6.35 18.67
CA ALA A 153 -16.93 -7.80 18.78
C ALA A 153 -18.22 -8.62 18.55
N SER A 154 -19.41 -8.00 18.58
CA SER A 154 -20.67 -8.69 18.23
C SER A 154 -20.95 -8.73 16.73
N THR A 155 -20.28 -7.87 15.97
CA THR A 155 -20.45 -7.68 14.51
C THR A 155 -19.23 -8.12 13.69
N THR A 156 -18.11 -8.40 14.34
CA THR A 156 -16.84 -8.78 13.74
C THR A 156 -16.38 -10.17 14.18
N GLY A 157 -15.37 -10.69 13.49
CA GLY A 157 -14.77 -11.99 13.83
C GLY A 157 -15.49 -13.15 13.15
N VAL A 158 -15.22 -14.36 13.65
CA VAL A 158 -15.82 -15.60 13.11
C VAL A 158 -17.33 -15.57 13.29
N GLN A 159 -18.06 -15.82 12.21
CA GLN A 159 -19.52 -15.78 12.24
C GLN A 159 -20.11 -16.88 13.14
N PRO A 160 -21.20 -16.59 13.87
CA PRO A 160 -21.94 -17.61 14.62
C PRO A 160 -22.37 -18.79 13.74
N GLY A 161 -22.29 -20.01 14.26
CA GLY A 161 -22.68 -21.23 13.55
C GLY A 161 -21.58 -21.87 12.69
N HIS A 162 -20.43 -21.20 12.50
CA HIS A 162 -19.28 -21.79 11.83
C HIS A 162 -18.50 -22.71 12.77
N THR A 163 -18.23 -23.94 12.32
CA THR A 163 -17.39 -24.90 13.05
C THR A 163 -15.98 -24.87 12.46
N LEU A 164 -15.02 -24.36 13.22
CA LEU A 164 -13.64 -24.25 12.78
C LEU A 164 -12.90 -25.58 12.93
N THR A 165 -12.27 -26.03 11.84
CA THR A 165 -11.40 -27.21 11.86
C THR A 165 -9.95 -26.77 12.00
N PRO A 166 -9.14 -27.38 12.91
CA PRO A 166 -7.72 -27.07 13.02
C PRO A 166 -6.97 -27.24 11.70
N SER A 167 -6.04 -26.32 11.43
CA SER A 167 -5.16 -26.34 10.27
C SER A 167 -3.71 -26.05 10.67
N GLY A 168 -2.78 -26.56 9.87
CA GLY A 168 -1.39 -26.12 9.93
C GLY A 168 -1.21 -24.79 9.18
N CYS A 169 0.03 -24.30 9.14
CA CYS A 169 0.36 -23.08 8.43
C CYS A 169 0.12 -23.27 6.93
N ILE A 170 -0.34 -22.22 6.23
CA ILE A 170 -0.72 -22.31 4.82
C ILE A 170 0.16 -21.40 3.98
N THR A 171 0.73 -21.95 2.91
CA THR A 171 1.20 -21.16 1.77
C THR A 171 0.13 -21.20 0.68
N ALA A 172 -0.51 -20.07 0.43
CA ALA A 172 -1.67 -19.99 -0.44
C ALA A 172 -1.31 -20.15 -1.93
N SER A 173 -2.25 -20.66 -2.72
CA SER A 173 -2.18 -20.73 -4.18
C SER A 173 -3.21 -19.79 -4.83
N THR A 174 -3.02 -19.49 -6.12
CA THR A 174 -3.92 -18.59 -6.86
C THR A 174 -5.37 -19.07 -6.79
N ASN A 175 -6.29 -18.14 -6.52
CA ASN A 175 -7.73 -18.39 -6.34
C ASN A 175 -8.09 -19.36 -5.20
N GLN A 176 -7.17 -19.65 -4.28
CA GLN A 176 -7.46 -20.55 -3.17
C GLN A 176 -8.44 -19.92 -2.19
N VAL A 177 -9.44 -20.72 -1.78
CA VAL A 177 -10.33 -20.39 -0.67
C VAL A 177 -9.84 -21.10 0.59
N ILE A 178 -9.57 -20.33 1.64
CA ILE A 178 -9.21 -20.80 2.98
C ILE A 178 -10.37 -20.41 3.89
N GLU A 179 -11.15 -21.40 4.30
CA GLU A 179 -12.38 -21.18 5.07
C GLU A 179 -12.52 -22.12 6.26
N ASP A 180 -13.20 -21.66 7.30
CA ASP A 180 -13.61 -22.44 8.48
C ASP A 180 -12.43 -23.16 9.16
N ARG A 181 -11.31 -22.43 9.31
CA ARG A 181 -10.07 -22.94 9.90
C ARG A 181 -9.70 -22.25 11.21
N SER A 182 -9.15 -23.02 12.14
CA SER A 182 -8.41 -22.48 13.27
C SER A 182 -6.92 -22.76 13.11
N PHE A 183 -6.10 -21.77 13.44
CA PHE A 183 -4.65 -21.81 13.35
C PHE A 183 -4.06 -21.60 14.74
N VAL A 184 -3.15 -22.48 15.15
CA VAL A 184 -2.40 -22.35 16.40
C VAL A 184 -0.93 -22.17 16.08
N ASP A 185 -0.35 -21.05 16.52
CA ASP A 185 1.06 -20.69 16.27
C ASP A 185 1.48 -20.80 14.80
N CYS A 186 0.57 -20.42 13.89
CA CYS A 186 0.73 -20.54 12.44
C CYS A 186 0.27 -19.28 11.70
N ASP A 187 0.76 -19.12 10.47
CA ASP A 187 0.42 -18.06 9.55
C ASP A 187 -0.25 -18.57 8.27
N ILE A 188 -0.90 -17.64 7.57
CA ILE A 188 -1.25 -17.75 6.16
C ILE A 188 -0.34 -16.82 5.38
N ASN A 189 0.49 -17.41 4.52
CA ASN A 189 1.38 -16.70 3.62
C ASN A 189 0.82 -16.75 2.19
N VAL A 190 0.42 -15.60 1.64
CA VAL A 190 0.08 -15.43 0.22
C VAL A 190 1.36 -15.04 -0.53
N PRO A 191 1.94 -15.93 -1.37
CA PRO A 191 3.21 -15.67 -2.03
C PRO A 191 3.19 -14.51 -3.02
N GLN A 192 4.38 -14.10 -3.46
CA GLN A 192 4.55 -13.03 -4.43
C GLN A 192 3.78 -13.36 -5.73
N GLY A 193 2.98 -12.41 -6.20
CA GLY A 193 2.18 -12.55 -7.43
C GLY A 193 0.98 -13.51 -7.33
N VAL A 194 0.75 -14.14 -6.17
CA VAL A 194 -0.41 -15.04 -5.98
C VAL A 194 -1.65 -14.21 -5.69
N THR A 195 -2.62 -14.29 -6.60
CA THR A 195 -3.82 -13.44 -6.60
C THR A 195 -5.10 -14.23 -6.42
N GLY A 196 -6.16 -13.53 -6.02
CA GLY A 196 -7.51 -14.07 -5.88
C GLY A 196 -7.73 -14.94 -4.64
N VAL A 197 -6.85 -14.86 -3.65
CA VAL A 197 -7.00 -15.65 -2.41
C VAL A 197 -8.18 -15.12 -1.61
N VAL A 198 -9.02 -16.02 -1.11
CA VAL A 198 -10.12 -15.71 -0.20
C VAL A 198 -9.86 -16.37 1.14
N ILE A 199 -9.85 -15.59 2.21
CA ILE A 199 -9.67 -16.07 3.58
C ILE A 199 -10.93 -15.66 4.35
N ARG A 200 -11.70 -16.62 4.87
CA ARG A 200 -12.93 -16.28 5.61
C ARG A 200 -13.27 -17.22 6.75
N ASN A 201 -13.89 -16.70 7.81
CA ASN A 201 -14.26 -17.49 8.99
C ASN A 201 -13.05 -18.27 9.53
N VAL A 202 -11.99 -17.52 9.84
CA VAL A 202 -10.76 -18.09 10.39
C VAL A 202 -10.45 -17.52 11.76
N ARG A 203 -9.83 -18.32 12.62
CA ARG A 203 -9.35 -17.88 13.94
C ARG A 203 -7.88 -18.19 14.10
N PHE A 204 -7.12 -17.22 14.59
CA PHE A 204 -5.74 -17.40 14.99
C PHE A 204 -5.63 -17.42 16.52
N THR A 205 -4.78 -18.29 17.05
CA THR A 205 -4.47 -18.37 18.48
C THR A 205 -2.98 -18.58 18.66
N PHE A 206 -2.34 -17.68 19.40
CA PHE A 206 -0.91 -17.76 19.68
C PHE A 206 -0.67 -18.19 21.12
N THR A 207 0.20 -19.19 21.32
CA THR A 207 0.55 -19.71 22.64
C THR A 207 1.99 -19.37 23.02
N SER A 208 2.85 -19.18 22.01
CA SER A 208 4.26 -18.85 22.21
C SER A 208 4.51 -17.34 22.44
N PRO A 209 5.37 -16.94 23.39
CA PRO A 209 5.78 -15.54 23.60
C PRO A 209 6.62 -14.98 22.44
N THR A 210 7.10 -15.83 21.54
CA THR A 210 7.93 -15.44 20.39
C THR A 210 7.37 -16.00 19.08
N GLY A 211 6.09 -16.40 19.08
CA GLY A 211 5.38 -16.96 17.93
C GLY A 211 5.09 -15.91 16.85
N VAL A 212 4.57 -16.39 15.72
CA VAL A 212 4.26 -15.64 14.48
C VAL A 212 3.93 -14.16 14.72
N SER A 213 4.80 -13.28 14.22
CA SER A 213 4.60 -11.83 14.29
C SER A 213 3.58 -11.30 13.27
N THR A 214 3.13 -12.14 12.33
CA THR A 214 2.20 -11.78 11.25
C THR A 214 1.30 -12.95 10.81
N PRO A 215 0.08 -13.06 11.37
CA PRO A 215 -0.87 -14.15 11.10
C PRO A 215 -1.29 -14.25 9.63
N ILE A 216 -1.49 -13.12 8.95
CA ILE A 216 -1.77 -13.09 7.51
C ILE A 216 -0.79 -12.15 6.83
N ILE A 217 0.03 -12.69 5.92
CA ILE A 217 0.96 -11.92 5.10
C ILE A 217 0.63 -12.08 3.62
N VAL A 218 0.46 -10.95 2.94
CA VAL A 218 0.27 -10.87 1.48
C VAL A 218 1.49 -10.22 0.87
N ARG A 219 2.26 -11.00 0.11
CA ARG A 219 3.49 -10.53 -0.50
C ARG A 219 3.21 -9.67 -1.73
N SER A 220 4.23 -8.91 -2.15
CA SER A 220 4.24 -8.05 -3.33
C SER A 220 3.53 -8.67 -4.54
N GLY A 221 2.67 -7.89 -5.19
CA GLY A 221 1.83 -8.33 -6.32
C GLY A 221 0.78 -9.41 -6.01
N GLY A 222 0.67 -9.86 -4.76
CA GLY A 222 -0.36 -10.78 -4.31
C GLY A 222 -1.69 -10.09 -4.02
N SER A 223 -2.77 -10.85 -3.95
CA SER A 223 -4.07 -10.32 -3.52
C SER A 223 -4.87 -11.28 -2.65
N ALA A 224 -5.48 -10.71 -1.60
CA ALA A 224 -6.34 -11.44 -0.68
C ALA A 224 -7.59 -10.64 -0.30
N THR A 225 -8.73 -11.32 -0.26
CA THR A 225 -9.93 -10.84 0.42
C THR A 225 -10.07 -11.60 1.73
N ILE A 226 -10.05 -10.88 2.84
CA ILE A 226 -10.07 -11.40 4.21
C ILE A 226 -11.38 -10.94 4.83
N SER A 227 -12.18 -11.89 5.33
CA SER A 227 -13.46 -11.55 5.97
C SER A 227 -13.77 -12.42 7.17
N TYR A 228 -14.44 -11.88 8.19
CA TYR A 228 -14.89 -12.66 9.36
C TYR A 228 -13.75 -13.44 10.03
N ALA A 229 -12.60 -12.80 10.17
CA ALA A 229 -11.44 -13.37 10.83
C ALA A 229 -11.32 -12.83 12.27
N ASP A 230 -10.93 -13.70 13.18
CA ASP A 230 -10.61 -13.38 14.58
C ASP A 230 -9.10 -13.55 14.75
N ILE A 231 -8.40 -12.43 14.96
CA ILE A 231 -6.95 -12.36 15.01
C ILE A 231 -6.52 -11.67 16.30
N ALA A 232 -6.07 -12.45 17.28
CA ALA A 232 -5.57 -11.93 18.54
C ALA A 232 -4.13 -12.37 18.77
N GLY A 233 -3.23 -11.42 19.05
CA GLY A 233 -1.97 -11.73 19.72
C GLY A 233 -2.20 -12.39 21.07
N ARG A 234 -1.19 -13.06 21.62
CA ARG A 234 -1.34 -13.79 22.89
C ARG A 234 -1.60 -12.85 24.07
N ASP A 235 -0.89 -11.72 24.10
CA ASP A 235 -0.97 -10.70 25.13
C ASP A 235 -0.55 -9.33 24.58
N THR A 236 -0.73 -8.26 25.38
CA THR A 236 -0.39 -6.88 24.99
C THR A 236 1.09 -6.51 25.21
N THR A 237 1.93 -7.50 25.57
CA THR A 237 3.33 -7.33 25.92
C THR A 237 4.22 -8.11 24.94
N THR A 238 5.10 -8.99 25.39
CA THR A 238 6.04 -9.71 24.53
C THR A 238 5.38 -10.73 23.62
N GLY A 239 4.17 -11.21 23.95
CA GLY A 239 3.41 -12.17 23.13
C GLY A 239 2.48 -11.52 22.11
N SER A 240 2.61 -10.22 21.87
CA SER A 240 1.79 -9.52 20.87
C SER A 240 2.11 -9.96 19.46
N THR A 241 1.12 -9.89 18.59
CA THR A 241 1.36 -9.89 17.15
C THR A 241 1.85 -8.50 16.73
N GLN A 242 2.87 -8.39 15.86
CA GLN A 242 3.24 -7.08 15.36
C GLN A 242 2.17 -6.57 14.37
N PHE A 243 1.94 -7.34 13.30
CA PHE A 243 0.96 -7.02 12.26
C PHE A 243 -0.09 -8.13 12.22
N ALA A 244 -1.36 -7.87 12.53
CA ALA A 244 -2.42 -8.87 12.37
C ALA A 244 -2.58 -9.24 10.89
N ILE A 245 -2.56 -8.23 10.01
CA ILE A 245 -2.60 -8.39 8.56
C ILE A 245 -1.55 -7.46 7.94
N ARG A 246 -0.69 -8.01 7.07
CA ARG A 246 0.36 -7.25 6.40
C ARG A 246 0.34 -7.44 4.89
N GLY A 247 0.11 -6.36 4.14
CA GLY A 247 0.33 -6.27 2.71
C GLY A 247 1.69 -5.65 2.41
N LEU A 248 2.50 -6.31 1.57
CA LEU A 248 3.81 -5.81 1.16
C LEU A 248 3.76 -5.16 -0.21
N ASP A 249 4.42 -4.00 -0.33
CA ASP A 249 4.59 -3.26 -1.58
C ASP A 249 3.24 -3.13 -2.32
N THR A 250 3.16 -3.63 -3.56
CA THR A 250 1.98 -3.58 -4.44
C THR A 250 0.85 -4.56 -4.09
N ALA A 251 0.89 -5.21 -2.92
CA ALA A 251 -0.13 -6.16 -2.50
C ALA A 251 -1.51 -5.50 -2.37
N GLN A 252 -2.53 -6.15 -2.93
CA GLN A 252 -3.91 -5.68 -2.89
C GLN A 252 -4.68 -6.47 -1.83
N VAL A 253 -5.00 -5.83 -0.70
CA VAL A 253 -5.66 -6.49 0.43
C VAL A 253 -7.01 -5.85 0.70
N THR A 254 -8.05 -6.67 0.78
CA THR A 254 -9.38 -6.23 1.21
C THR A 254 -9.76 -6.93 2.51
N ILE A 255 -10.18 -6.17 3.52
CA ILE A 255 -10.48 -6.62 4.89
C ILE A 255 -11.93 -6.24 5.20
N ARG A 256 -12.75 -7.18 5.67
CA ARG A 256 -14.15 -6.93 6.06
C ARG A 256 -14.58 -7.70 7.31
N ASN A 257 -15.26 -7.06 8.25
CA ASN A 257 -15.80 -7.74 9.44
C ASN A 257 -14.74 -8.52 10.22
N VAL A 258 -13.51 -8.03 10.26
CA VAL A 258 -12.40 -8.68 10.98
C VAL A 258 -12.30 -8.09 12.39
N ASP A 259 -12.10 -8.97 13.36
CA ASP A 259 -11.83 -8.63 14.76
C ASP A 259 -10.33 -8.80 15.03
N MET A 260 -9.67 -7.73 15.47
CA MET A 260 -8.23 -7.68 15.70
C MET A 260 -7.91 -7.13 17.09
N SER A 261 -7.13 -7.88 17.85
CA SER A 261 -6.67 -7.48 19.18
C SER A 261 -5.25 -7.93 19.51
N ASN A 262 -4.65 -7.34 20.55
CA ASN A 262 -3.29 -7.64 21.00
C ASN A 262 -2.24 -7.55 19.88
N CYS A 263 -2.44 -6.62 18.95
CA CYS A 263 -1.51 -6.28 17.88
C CYS A 263 -0.94 -4.88 18.06
N SER A 264 0.32 -4.66 17.65
CA SER A 264 0.95 -3.33 17.77
C SER A 264 0.66 -2.45 16.55
N ASP A 265 0.98 -2.91 15.34
CA ASP A 265 0.68 -2.25 14.07
C ASP A 265 -0.34 -3.11 13.30
N CYS A 266 -1.59 -3.17 13.80
CA CYS A 266 -2.53 -4.24 13.47
C CYS A 266 -2.72 -4.48 11.96
N VAL A 267 -2.89 -3.41 11.17
CA VAL A 267 -2.91 -3.51 9.71
C VAL A 267 -1.81 -2.65 9.12
N GLN A 268 -0.93 -3.24 8.30
CA GLN A 268 0.04 -2.49 7.51
C GLN A 268 -0.10 -2.81 6.02
N GLY A 269 -0.15 -1.79 5.16
CA GLY A 269 -0.05 -1.93 3.71
C GLY A 269 -0.38 -0.65 2.92
N GLU A 270 0.02 -0.64 1.65
CA GLU A 270 -0.06 0.53 0.75
C GLU A 270 -1.40 0.64 -0.01
N HIS A 271 -1.98 -0.49 -0.44
CA HIS A 271 -3.23 -0.53 -1.22
C HIS A 271 -4.33 -1.32 -0.49
N VAL A 272 -4.56 -1.01 0.79
CA VAL A 272 -5.47 -1.76 1.65
C VAL A 272 -6.86 -1.12 1.70
N LYS A 273 -7.89 -1.96 1.56
CA LYS A 273 -9.28 -1.56 1.72
C LYS A 273 -9.91 -2.27 2.91
N MET A 274 -10.17 -1.55 3.99
CA MET A 274 -10.70 -2.08 5.25
C MET A 274 -12.10 -1.51 5.52
N TYR A 275 -13.06 -2.42 5.73
CA TYR A 275 -14.45 -2.09 5.99
C TYR A 275 -14.99 -2.83 7.21
N ASP A 276 -15.93 -2.21 7.92
CA ASP A 276 -16.78 -2.89 8.91
C ASP A 276 -16.00 -3.72 9.95
N SER A 277 -14.76 -3.32 10.28
CA SER A 277 -13.82 -4.10 11.09
C SER A 277 -13.53 -3.42 12.44
N TYR A 278 -13.07 -4.21 13.40
CA TYR A 278 -12.85 -3.78 14.78
C TYR A 278 -11.41 -4.06 15.20
N ILE A 279 -10.69 -3.00 15.58
CA ILE A 279 -9.35 -3.07 16.16
C ILE A 279 -9.40 -2.53 17.58
N HIS A 280 -9.01 -3.34 18.56
CA HIS A 280 -9.06 -3.00 19.98
C HIS A 280 -7.97 -3.69 20.79
N ASP A 281 -7.82 -3.29 22.06
CA ASP A 281 -6.84 -3.87 22.99
C ASP A 281 -5.44 -4.01 22.35
N LEU A 282 -4.97 -2.93 21.69
CA LEU A 282 -3.68 -2.94 21.02
C LEU A 282 -2.54 -3.20 22.00
N ALA A 283 -1.51 -3.87 21.50
CA ALA A 283 -0.30 -4.15 22.25
C ALA A 283 0.69 -2.99 22.14
N ASN A 284 1.39 -2.70 23.25
CA ASN A 284 2.47 -1.70 23.27
C ASN A 284 3.70 -2.25 23.99
N PRO A 285 4.35 -3.30 23.44
CA PRO A 285 5.61 -3.79 24.00
C PRO A 285 6.70 -2.72 23.95
N ALA A 286 7.73 -2.88 24.78
CA ALA A 286 8.84 -1.94 24.85
C ALA A 286 9.52 -1.78 23.47
N GLY A 287 9.65 -0.53 23.01
CA GLY A 287 10.24 -0.20 21.71
C GLY A 287 9.30 -0.38 20.51
N ALA A 288 8.04 -0.76 20.73
CA ALA A 288 7.07 -0.90 19.67
C ALA A 288 6.64 0.46 19.11
N HIS A 289 6.39 0.45 17.81
CA HIS A 289 5.50 1.39 17.15
C HIS A 289 4.08 0.80 17.22
N VAL A 290 3.06 1.64 17.42
CA VAL A 290 1.69 1.16 17.59
C VAL A 290 0.71 2.01 16.77
N ASP A 291 0.08 1.37 15.80
CA ASP A 291 -0.99 1.92 14.98
C ASP A 291 -2.15 0.92 14.85
N GLY A 292 -3.37 1.45 14.70
CA GLY A 292 -4.47 0.61 14.21
C GLY A 292 -4.27 0.22 12.76
N PHE A 293 -3.99 1.21 11.92
CA PHE A 293 -3.74 1.05 10.50
C PHE A 293 -2.54 1.88 10.07
N GLN A 294 -1.66 1.33 9.25
CA GLN A 294 -0.46 1.99 8.77
C GLN A 294 -0.26 1.81 7.24
N CYS A 295 -0.07 2.92 6.55
CA CYS A 295 0.49 2.99 5.20
C CYS A 295 1.70 3.93 5.23
N ASN A 296 2.84 3.55 4.64
CA ASN A 296 4.11 4.29 4.78
C ASN A 296 4.64 4.91 3.49
N GLY A 297 3.88 4.88 2.40
CA GLY A 297 4.36 5.28 1.09
C GLY A 297 3.23 5.57 0.12
N ASP A 298 3.06 4.69 -0.86
CA ASP A 298 2.02 4.82 -1.88
C ASP A 298 0.66 4.35 -1.33
N CYS A 299 -0.08 5.26 -0.68
CA CYS A 299 -1.40 4.92 -0.13
C CYS A 299 -2.52 4.90 -1.18
N SER A 300 -2.21 4.83 -2.48
CA SER A 300 -3.22 4.98 -3.52
C SER A 300 -4.31 3.92 -3.45
N GLY A 301 -5.57 4.36 -3.52
CA GLY A 301 -6.70 3.44 -3.43
C GLY A 301 -6.89 2.78 -2.07
N THR A 302 -6.14 3.20 -1.04
CA THR A 302 -6.41 2.82 0.35
C THR A 302 -7.74 3.40 0.81
N VAL A 303 -8.56 2.55 1.43
CA VAL A 303 -9.88 2.92 1.94
C VAL A 303 -10.02 2.35 3.34
N ILE A 304 -10.34 3.20 4.30
CA ILE A 304 -10.68 2.82 5.68
C ILE A 304 -12.08 3.38 5.92
N ASP A 305 -13.09 2.52 5.84
CA ASP A 305 -14.50 2.92 5.87
C ASP A 305 -15.33 2.13 6.88
N HIS A 306 -16.11 2.81 7.72
CA HIS A 306 -17.00 2.16 8.69
C HIS A 306 -16.30 1.19 9.66
N ASN A 307 -15.13 1.54 10.19
CA ASN A 307 -14.42 0.72 11.17
C ASN A 307 -14.47 1.32 12.58
N THR A 308 -14.23 0.51 13.60
CA THR A 308 -13.86 0.97 14.94
C THR A 308 -12.39 0.67 15.19
N ILE A 309 -11.61 1.69 15.53
CA ILE A 309 -10.22 1.55 15.93
C ILE A 309 -10.03 2.22 17.29
N ASN A 310 -9.68 1.42 18.30
CA ASN A 310 -9.62 1.86 19.69
C ASN A 310 -8.23 1.71 20.29
N MET A 311 -7.54 2.84 20.43
CA MET A 311 -6.24 3.01 21.07
C MET A 311 -6.34 3.77 22.40
N THR A 312 -7.49 3.71 23.06
CA THR A 312 -7.69 4.39 24.35
C THR A 312 -6.66 3.92 25.37
N GLY A 313 -6.01 4.86 26.05
CA GLY A 313 -5.00 4.57 27.07
C GLY A 313 -3.58 4.37 26.53
N LEU A 314 -3.37 4.44 25.21
CA LEU A 314 -2.05 4.33 24.59
C LEU A 314 -1.58 5.71 24.08
N PRO A 315 -0.50 6.29 24.66
CA PRO A 315 0.12 7.53 24.16
C PRO A 315 1.07 7.24 22.99
N GLN A 316 0.65 6.37 22.07
CA GLN A 316 1.39 5.97 20.88
C GLN A 316 0.66 6.46 19.64
N THR A 317 1.43 6.67 18.58
CA THR A 317 1.07 7.15 17.24
C THR A 317 -0.43 7.38 16.98
N GLY A 318 -1.12 6.61 16.13
CA GLY A 318 -2.50 6.93 15.79
C GLY A 318 -3.37 5.80 15.27
N ASN A 319 -4.68 6.02 15.28
CA ASN A 319 -5.64 5.02 14.82
C ASN A 319 -5.43 4.72 13.32
N VAL A 320 -5.17 5.76 12.54
CA VAL A 320 -4.81 5.67 11.12
C VAL A 320 -3.55 6.50 10.86
N ALA A 321 -2.50 5.85 10.38
CA ALA A 321 -1.25 6.47 9.99
C ALA A 321 -1.04 6.37 8.47
N LEU A 322 -1.09 7.52 7.79
CA LEU A 322 -0.69 7.70 6.40
C LEU A 322 0.66 8.42 6.40
N PHE A 323 1.73 7.64 6.55
CA PHE A 323 3.08 8.14 6.70
C PHE A 323 3.82 8.33 5.39
N SER A 324 4.73 9.29 5.41
CA SER A 324 5.60 9.62 4.27
C SER A 324 7.02 9.08 4.43
N ASP A 325 7.18 7.92 5.09
CA ASP A 325 8.49 7.37 5.42
C ASP A 325 9.23 6.86 4.19
N PHE A 326 8.48 6.22 3.27
CA PHE A 326 9.01 5.57 2.06
C PHE A 326 8.38 6.10 0.76
N GLY A 327 7.48 7.07 0.86
CA GLY A 327 6.78 7.66 -0.27
C GLY A 327 5.92 8.84 0.16
N THR A 328 5.08 9.35 -0.74
CA THR A 328 4.08 10.38 -0.40
C THR A 328 2.71 9.73 -0.43
N PRO A 329 1.97 9.65 0.70
CA PRO A 329 0.59 9.18 0.73
C PRO A 329 -0.28 9.99 -0.20
N HIS A 330 -1.09 9.33 -1.04
CA HIS A 330 -2.06 10.00 -1.89
C HIS A 330 -3.27 9.11 -2.16
N ASP A 331 -4.35 9.71 -2.65
CA ASP A 331 -5.57 9.02 -3.11
C ASP A 331 -6.13 8.03 -2.07
N ALA A 332 -6.14 8.45 -0.80
CA ALA A 332 -6.59 7.63 0.32
C ALA A 332 -7.85 8.21 0.97
N THR A 333 -8.75 7.33 1.40
CA THR A 333 -10.01 7.70 2.06
C THR A 333 -10.09 7.12 3.45
N VAL A 334 -10.35 7.98 4.43
CA VAL A 334 -10.67 7.64 5.83
C VAL A 334 -12.07 8.17 6.10
N ASN A 335 -13.08 7.33 5.91
CA ASN A 335 -14.48 7.74 5.97
C ASN A 335 -15.28 7.01 7.04
N ASN A 336 -16.17 7.72 7.73
CA ASN A 336 -17.20 7.09 8.57
C ASN A 336 -16.63 6.10 9.61
N ASN A 337 -15.48 6.39 10.23
CA ASN A 337 -14.90 5.51 11.25
C ASN A 337 -15.15 6.04 12.67
N LEU A 338 -15.14 5.14 13.64
CA LEU A 338 -15.02 5.45 15.07
C LEU A 338 -13.56 5.30 15.50
N LEU A 339 -12.91 6.42 15.80
CA LEU A 339 -11.49 6.46 16.17
C LEU A 339 -11.33 6.96 17.60
N LEU A 340 -10.72 6.15 18.46
CA LEU A 340 -10.61 6.43 19.88
C LEU A 340 -9.15 6.40 20.34
N GLY A 341 -8.70 7.42 21.06
CA GLY A 341 -7.36 7.46 21.66
C GLY A 341 -6.22 7.66 20.67
N GLY A 342 -5.01 7.23 21.07
CA GLY A 342 -3.75 7.48 20.35
C GLY A 342 -3.09 8.82 20.68
N GLY A 343 -1.97 9.10 20.00
CA GLY A 343 -1.33 10.40 19.94
C GLY A 343 -2.17 11.40 19.13
N TYR A 344 -2.50 11.03 17.90
CA TYR A 344 -3.57 11.64 17.09
C TYR A 344 -4.50 10.53 16.58
N ASN A 345 -5.76 10.85 16.29
CA ASN A 345 -6.62 9.85 15.66
C ASN A 345 -6.12 9.52 14.24
N ILE A 346 -5.72 10.54 13.48
CA ILE A 346 -5.24 10.40 12.10
C ILE A 346 -3.95 11.18 11.90
N TYR A 347 -2.93 10.52 11.34
CA TYR A 347 -1.80 11.18 10.69
C TYR A 347 -2.06 11.13 9.19
N SER A 348 -2.37 12.26 8.57
CA SER A 348 -2.84 12.27 7.18
C SER A 348 -1.73 12.21 6.14
N GLY A 349 -0.51 12.52 6.54
CA GLY A 349 0.57 12.85 5.60
C GLY A 349 0.30 14.17 4.85
N ALA A 350 1.31 14.65 4.12
CA ALA A 350 1.27 15.92 3.40
C ALA A 350 0.94 15.78 1.91
N GLY A 351 0.48 14.61 1.47
CA GLY A 351 0.21 14.35 0.06
C GLY A 351 -1.21 14.72 -0.41
N PRO A 352 -1.47 14.60 -1.72
CA PRO A 352 -2.73 15.02 -2.35
C PRO A 352 -3.85 13.99 -2.26
N ASN A 353 -5.09 14.44 -2.50
CA ASN A 353 -6.31 13.62 -2.56
C ASN A 353 -6.53 12.73 -1.33
N ILE A 354 -6.26 13.25 -0.14
CA ILE A 354 -6.55 12.62 1.14
C ILE A 354 -7.92 13.08 1.63
N HIS A 355 -8.85 12.14 1.79
CA HIS A 355 -10.22 12.40 2.16
C HIS A 355 -10.51 11.89 3.57
N ILE A 356 -10.58 12.80 4.55
CA ILE A 356 -10.92 12.51 5.95
C ILE A 356 -12.35 12.98 6.19
N THR A 357 -13.32 12.08 6.10
CA THR A 357 -14.73 12.47 6.06
C THR A 357 -15.62 11.69 7.02
N ASN A 358 -16.60 12.37 7.61
CA ASN A 358 -17.67 11.73 8.40
C ASN A 358 -17.19 10.86 9.59
N ASN A 359 -15.96 11.03 10.08
CA ASN A 359 -15.44 10.23 11.18
C ASN A 359 -15.94 10.76 12.52
N ARG A 360 -16.18 9.83 13.46
CA ARG A 360 -16.47 10.14 14.86
C ARG A 360 -15.21 9.87 15.68
N MET A 361 -14.59 10.92 16.22
CA MET A 361 -13.27 10.82 16.85
C MET A 361 -13.32 11.25 18.32
N ALA A 362 -12.80 10.44 19.24
CA ALA A 362 -12.54 10.91 20.60
C ALA A 362 -11.16 11.56 20.64
N ARG A 363 -11.09 12.80 21.15
CA ARG A 363 -9.85 13.58 21.16
C ARG A 363 -8.68 12.77 21.72
N ALA A 364 -7.70 12.53 20.87
CA ALA A 364 -6.45 11.87 21.23
C ALA A 364 -5.53 12.80 22.04
N GLN A 365 -4.36 12.31 22.47
CA GLN A 365 -3.45 13.04 23.37
C GLN A 365 -3.07 14.44 22.84
N TYR A 366 -2.77 14.56 21.55
CA TYR A 366 -2.28 15.78 20.93
C TYR A 366 -3.33 16.47 20.05
N GLY A 367 -4.33 15.74 19.57
CA GLY A 367 -5.41 16.28 18.75
C GLY A 367 -6.12 15.21 17.92
N TYR A 368 -6.97 15.63 16.98
CA TYR A 368 -7.69 14.70 16.12
C TYR A 368 -6.86 14.29 14.90
N VAL A 369 -6.34 15.28 14.17
CA VAL A 369 -5.62 15.06 12.91
C VAL A 369 -4.29 15.80 12.94
N ALA A 370 -3.23 15.13 12.51
CA ALA A 370 -1.89 15.68 12.36
C ALA A 370 -1.46 15.74 10.89
N SER A 371 -0.60 16.71 10.58
CA SER A 371 0.07 16.88 9.29
C SER A 371 -0.86 17.09 8.09
N TYR A 372 -2.11 17.47 8.34
CA TYR A 372 -3.07 17.78 7.28
C TYR A 372 -2.75 19.10 6.58
N GLN A 373 -2.86 19.09 5.26
CA GLN A 373 -2.71 20.27 4.42
C GLN A 373 -3.97 20.46 3.59
N ALA A 374 -4.62 21.61 3.73
CA ALA A 374 -5.75 21.99 2.90
C ALA A 374 -5.32 22.26 1.44
N GLY A 375 -6.20 22.00 0.48
CA GLY A 375 -5.89 22.09 -0.95
C GLY A 375 -5.44 20.75 -1.54
N ASN A 376 -4.90 20.74 -2.76
CA ASN A 376 -4.41 19.52 -3.45
C ASN A 376 -5.43 18.37 -3.51
N GLY A 377 -6.73 18.68 -3.58
CA GLY A 377 -7.81 17.70 -3.57
C GLY A 377 -8.12 17.10 -2.19
N ASN A 378 -7.40 17.49 -1.14
CA ASN A 378 -7.65 17.03 0.22
C ASN A 378 -8.98 17.59 0.76
N THR A 379 -9.70 16.76 1.50
CA THR A 379 -10.96 17.17 2.15
C THR A 379 -10.99 16.71 3.60
N CYS A 380 -11.39 17.61 4.49
CA CYS A 380 -11.70 17.30 5.87
C CYS A 380 -13.07 17.88 6.23
N THR A 381 -14.11 17.05 6.17
CA THR A 381 -15.51 17.50 6.33
C THR A 381 -16.37 16.44 7.02
N GLY A 382 -17.43 16.88 7.70
CA GLY A 382 -18.39 15.97 8.36
C GLY A 382 -17.85 15.22 9.58
N ASN A 383 -16.60 15.44 9.97
CA ASN A 383 -16.00 14.82 11.16
C ASN A 383 -16.54 15.48 12.43
N VAL A 384 -16.78 14.69 13.47
CA VAL A 384 -17.31 15.17 14.75
C VAL A 384 -16.61 14.52 15.94
N ASP A 385 -16.51 15.26 17.04
CA ASP A 385 -16.03 14.72 18.31
C ASP A 385 -17.04 13.68 18.84
N HIS A 386 -16.52 12.55 19.30
CA HIS A 386 -17.33 11.41 19.71
C HIS A 386 -18.23 11.77 20.89
N LEU A 387 -17.74 12.49 21.88
CA LEU A 387 -18.49 12.74 23.11
C LEU A 387 -19.45 13.92 22.99
N THR A 388 -19.03 14.96 22.29
CA THR A 388 -19.73 16.24 22.24
C THR A 388 -20.52 16.47 20.95
N GLY A 389 -20.22 15.73 19.88
CA GLY A 389 -20.79 15.94 18.55
C GLY A 389 -20.33 17.23 17.86
N VAL A 390 -19.36 17.96 18.45
CA VAL A 390 -18.82 19.19 17.88
C VAL A 390 -18.04 18.86 16.60
N ALA A 391 -18.22 19.67 15.57
CA ALA A 391 -17.49 19.52 14.31
C ALA A 391 -15.97 19.62 14.52
N ILE A 392 -15.24 18.71 13.89
CA ILE A 392 -13.78 18.68 13.85
C ILE A 392 -13.33 19.23 12.50
N ASN A 393 -12.53 20.28 12.55
CA ASN A 393 -11.83 20.80 11.39
C ASN A 393 -10.37 20.34 11.42
N CYS A 394 -9.89 19.91 10.27
CA CYS A 394 -8.49 19.86 9.93
C CYS A 394 -8.13 21.19 9.22
#